data_AF-A0A5J9UZE9-F1
#
_entry.id   AF-A0A5J9UZE9-F1
#
_cell.length_a   1.000
_cell.length_b   1.000
_cell.length_c   1.000
_cell.angle_alpha   90.00
_cell.angle_beta   90.00
_cell.angle_gamma   90.00
#
_symmetry.space_group_name_H-M   'P 1'
#
loop_
_entity.id
_entity.type
_entity.pdbx_description
1 polymer ?
#
loop_
_entity_poly.entity_id
_entity_poly.type
_entity_poly.pdbx_seq_one_letter_code
_entity_poly.pdbx_strand_id
1 'polypeptide(L)'
;REALCLRHHRGLLKAGYCFGPMDDPVSNILLNTIWYDTVFPPEEEFLADMLCTRSLVRAEIRSEAGLINFLCTRFPDLSEHDAVVFLLEANANLHAAVSRAQGDGHDPSGSLEEAYRDAALAAWHPDPEALVKFGVSTVPSSVLPFLRAGDCPLSAEDVEAISAFLEPPLGSPSSWSCLAKPEKLSPMVCDMVTLHQENFENDRFIFRGLVKAALREFTEKTMGPEYQLHVICGVNTRVVDYSHPYCHINFWARQRGSPSAAETALKLFFVECGYYDEDKKAVRCCVVDPSTDADFEEMACGRHTVTNEELISYGTNRAEHVGWLKEEDEVYFDPQWDFKLAEVINKANEKKDVNPVYTASIR
;
A
#
# COMPACT_ATOMS: atom_id res chain seq x y z
N ARG A 1 -9.02 -12.56 -15.84
CA ARG A 1 -9.85 -12.04 -14.72
C ARG A 1 -9.13 -12.08 -13.38
N GLU A 2 -8.58 -13.21 -12.90
CA GLU A 2 -7.75 -13.25 -11.67
C GLU A 2 -6.38 -12.56 -11.81
N ALA A 3 -5.82 -12.46 -13.03
CA ALA A 3 -4.49 -11.88 -13.27
C ALA A 3 -4.36 -10.38 -12.93
N LEU A 4 -5.43 -9.58 -13.03
CA LEU A 4 -5.36 -8.13 -12.77
C LEU A 4 -5.19 -7.80 -11.29
N CYS A 5 -5.84 -8.54 -10.38
CA CYS A 5 -5.63 -8.37 -8.93
C CYS A 5 -4.20 -8.72 -8.52
N LEU A 6 -3.56 -9.65 -9.22
CA LEU A 6 -2.20 -10.10 -8.95
C LEU A 6 -1.13 -9.21 -9.60
N ARG A 7 -1.49 -8.42 -10.62
CA ARG A 7 -0.56 -7.56 -11.37
C ARG A 7 -0.27 -6.24 -10.66
N HIS A 8 -1.25 -5.69 -9.95
CA HIS A 8 -1.17 -4.32 -9.42
C HIS A 8 -0.53 -4.18 -8.03
N HIS A 9 0.06 -5.25 -7.49
CA HIS A 9 0.72 -5.20 -6.18
C HIS A 9 1.92 -4.26 -6.16
N ARG A 10 2.70 -4.21 -7.25
CA ARG A 10 3.86 -3.31 -7.34
C ARG A 10 3.41 -1.84 -7.36
N GLY A 11 2.47 -1.48 -8.23
CA GLY A 11 1.89 -0.13 -8.27
C GLY A 11 1.31 0.29 -6.93
N LEU A 12 0.55 -0.59 -6.28
CA LEU A 12 -0.04 -0.32 -4.98
C LEU A 12 1.02 0.03 -3.92
N LEU A 13 2.06 -0.79 -3.82
CA LEU A 13 3.08 -0.63 -2.76
C LEU A 13 4.11 0.46 -3.05
N LYS A 14 4.35 0.78 -4.32
CA LYS A 14 5.37 1.78 -4.74
C LYS A 14 4.80 3.18 -4.93
N ALA A 15 3.53 3.29 -5.33
CA ALA A 15 2.95 4.55 -5.77
C ALA A 15 1.47 4.74 -5.41
N GLY A 16 0.77 3.70 -4.93
CA GLY A 16 -0.65 3.73 -4.55
C GLY A 16 -0.94 4.57 -3.30
N TYR A 17 -0.56 5.84 -3.31
CA TYR A 17 -0.73 6.78 -2.22
C TYR A 17 -2.12 7.42 -2.23
N CYS A 18 -2.57 7.86 -1.06
CA CYS A 18 -3.90 8.41 -0.89
C CYS A 18 -4.06 9.90 -1.26
N PHE A 19 -2.95 10.58 -1.59
CA PHE A 19 -2.95 11.92 -2.16
C PHE A 19 -2.88 11.86 -3.69
N GLY A 20 -3.46 12.85 -4.36
CA GLY A 20 -3.54 12.87 -5.82
C GLY A 20 -4.68 13.75 -6.31
N PRO A 21 -4.97 13.68 -7.62
CA PRO A 21 -5.93 14.54 -8.29
C PRO A 21 -7.41 14.14 -8.07
N MET A 22 -7.69 13.05 -7.35
CA MET A 22 -9.04 12.57 -7.10
C MET A 22 -9.66 13.20 -5.84
N ASP A 23 -10.99 13.28 -5.86
CA ASP A 23 -11.80 13.87 -4.80
C ASP A 23 -11.76 13.07 -3.49
N ASP A 24 -11.33 11.81 -3.48
CA ASP A 24 -11.27 10.98 -2.26
C ASP A 24 -9.99 10.11 -2.18
N PRO A 25 -9.56 9.74 -0.96
CA PRO A 25 -8.31 9.01 -0.75
C PRO A 25 -8.26 7.62 -1.42
N VAL A 26 -9.39 6.91 -1.48
CA VAL A 26 -9.46 5.55 -2.04
C VAL A 26 -9.31 5.60 -3.56
N SER A 27 -9.99 6.54 -4.21
CA SER A 27 -9.82 6.79 -5.64
C SER A 27 -8.39 7.18 -6.00
N ASN A 28 -7.69 7.96 -5.16
CA ASN A 28 -6.28 8.27 -5.35
C ASN A 28 -5.41 7.00 -5.27
N ILE A 29 -5.63 6.12 -4.28
CA ILE A 29 -4.92 4.85 -4.17
C ILE A 29 -5.10 4.03 -5.46
N LEU A 30 -6.33 3.86 -5.92
CA LEU A 30 -6.65 3.10 -7.14
C LEU A 30 -6.02 3.72 -8.38
N LEU A 31 -6.19 5.03 -8.56
CA LEU A 31 -5.68 5.75 -9.72
C LEU A 31 -4.15 5.71 -9.77
N ASN A 32 -3.48 6.04 -8.68
CA ASN A 32 -2.02 6.06 -8.62
C ASN A 32 -1.44 4.65 -8.83
N THR A 33 -2.10 3.62 -8.30
CA THR A 33 -1.74 2.22 -8.51
C THR A 33 -1.78 1.84 -10.00
N ILE A 34 -2.92 2.08 -10.67
CA ILE A 34 -3.11 1.70 -12.08
C ILE A 34 -2.21 2.54 -12.99
N TRP A 35 -2.08 3.84 -12.71
CA TRP A 35 -1.20 4.75 -13.43
C TRP A 35 0.25 4.29 -13.37
N TYR A 36 0.77 4.02 -12.16
CA TYR A 36 2.16 3.62 -12.02
C TYR A 36 2.46 2.33 -12.79
N ASP A 37 1.61 1.30 -12.69
CA ASP A 37 1.84 0.04 -13.42
C ASP A 37 1.67 0.15 -14.93
N THR A 38 0.86 1.11 -15.41
CA THR A 38 0.69 1.38 -16.84
C THR A 38 1.91 2.09 -17.43
N VAL A 39 2.50 3.01 -16.68
CA VAL A 39 3.59 3.89 -17.13
C VAL A 39 4.96 3.27 -16.92
N PHE A 40 5.10 2.55 -15.81
CA PHE A 40 6.34 1.91 -15.37
C PHE A 40 6.10 0.38 -15.33
N PRO A 41 5.72 -0.25 -16.46
CA PRO A 41 5.41 -1.67 -16.49
C PRO A 41 6.65 -2.47 -16.11
N PRO A 42 6.52 -3.51 -15.27
CA PRO A 42 7.67 -4.24 -14.82
C PRO A 42 8.35 -5.01 -15.96
N GLU A 43 9.67 -5.20 -15.88
CA GLU A 43 10.44 -6.00 -16.85
C GLU A 43 9.98 -7.47 -16.83
N GLU A 44 9.72 -8.00 -15.63
CA GLU A 44 9.17 -9.33 -15.41
C GLU A 44 7.85 -9.23 -14.63
N GLU A 45 6.81 -9.89 -15.12
CA GLU A 45 5.49 -9.85 -14.46
C GLU A 45 5.52 -10.67 -13.15
N PHE A 46 5.42 -9.97 -12.02
CA PHE A 46 5.36 -10.57 -10.70
C PHE A 46 3.92 -10.62 -10.18
N LEU A 47 3.29 -11.79 -10.32
CA LEU A 47 1.93 -12.03 -9.82
C LEU A 47 2.00 -12.51 -8.37
N ALA A 48 1.66 -11.64 -7.41
CA ALA A 48 1.57 -11.98 -6.00
C ALA A 48 0.11 -12.15 -5.58
N ASP A 49 -0.21 -13.08 -4.68
CA ASP A 49 -1.51 -13.15 -3.99
C ASP A 49 -1.35 -12.94 -2.48
N MET A 50 -0.20 -12.39 -2.09
CA MET A 50 0.16 -12.09 -0.71
C MET A 50 0.78 -10.70 -0.65
N LEU A 51 0.25 -9.88 0.24
CA LEU A 51 0.76 -8.57 0.58
C LEU A 51 1.42 -8.64 1.96
N CYS A 52 2.66 -8.14 2.05
CA CYS A 52 3.35 -8.02 3.33
C CYS A 52 2.68 -6.93 4.19
N THR A 53 2.39 -7.24 5.45
CA THR A 53 1.81 -6.29 6.42
C THR A 53 2.66 -5.03 6.56
N ARG A 54 3.99 -5.20 6.63
CA ARG A 54 4.93 -4.11 6.79
C ARG A 54 4.98 -3.20 5.54
N SER A 55 4.92 -3.77 4.34
CA SER A 55 4.75 -3.00 3.10
C SER A 55 3.47 -2.16 3.10
N LEU A 56 2.35 -2.69 3.59
CA LEU A 56 1.08 -1.95 3.68
C LEU A 56 1.14 -0.83 4.72
N VAL A 57 1.64 -1.11 5.93
CA VAL A 57 1.85 -0.08 6.99
C VAL A 57 2.75 1.05 6.47
N ARG A 58 3.75 0.72 5.67
CA ARG A 58 4.59 1.75 5.07
C ARG A 58 3.89 2.55 3.98
N ALA A 59 3.04 1.94 3.16
CA ALA A 59 2.24 2.67 2.19
C ALA A 59 1.31 3.68 2.88
N GLU A 60 0.77 3.33 4.06
CA GLU A 60 0.03 4.23 4.96
C GLU A 60 0.93 5.38 5.45
N ILE A 61 2.08 5.09 6.07
CA ILE A 61 3.01 6.12 6.58
C ILE A 61 3.49 7.08 5.47
N ARG A 62 3.78 6.56 4.27
CA ARG A 62 4.17 7.38 3.11
C ARG A 62 3.03 8.25 2.60
N SER A 63 1.81 7.73 2.64
CA SER A 63 0.62 8.49 2.29
C SER A 63 0.38 9.65 3.26
N GLU A 64 0.52 9.39 4.57
CA GLU A 64 0.45 10.40 5.62
C GLU A 64 1.52 11.49 5.43
N ALA A 65 2.79 11.10 5.29
CA ALA A 65 3.89 12.03 5.06
C ALA A 65 3.66 12.89 3.81
N GLY A 66 3.17 12.30 2.73
CA GLY A 66 2.84 13.01 1.50
C GLY A 66 1.70 14.02 1.67
N LEU A 67 0.61 13.64 2.36
CA LEU A 67 -0.52 14.54 2.64
C LEU A 67 -0.10 15.75 3.48
N ILE A 68 0.66 15.51 4.56
CA ILE A 68 1.13 16.57 5.46
C ILE A 68 2.03 17.56 4.69
N ASN A 69 3.02 17.04 3.94
CA ASN A 69 3.94 17.87 3.17
C ASN A 69 3.19 18.64 2.07
N PHE A 70 2.19 18.02 1.42
CA PHE A 70 1.36 18.73 0.46
C PHE A 70 0.71 19.97 1.10
N LEU A 71 0.06 19.82 2.26
CA LEU A 71 -0.63 20.92 2.93
C LEU A 71 0.34 22.00 3.41
N CYS A 72 1.44 21.62 4.08
CA CYS A 72 2.44 22.57 4.55
C CYS A 72 3.10 23.34 3.40
N THR A 73 3.33 22.70 2.25
CA THR A 73 3.85 23.40 1.06
C THR A 73 2.77 24.28 0.43
N ARG A 74 1.51 23.83 0.40
CA ARG A 74 0.40 24.62 -0.16
C ARG A 74 0.09 25.86 0.67
N PHE A 75 0.21 25.78 2.00
CA PHE A 75 -0.02 26.82 2.98
C PHE A 75 1.22 27.00 3.88
N PRO A 76 2.18 27.85 3.48
CA PRO A 76 3.44 28.00 4.21
C PRO A 76 3.32 28.55 5.64
N ASP A 77 2.15 29.06 6.01
CA ASP A 77 1.80 29.54 7.36
C ASP A 77 1.24 28.44 8.27
N LEU A 78 0.90 27.26 7.74
CA LEU A 78 0.49 26.10 8.55
C LEU A 78 1.68 25.46 9.24
N SER A 79 1.49 25.11 10.52
CA SER A 79 2.36 24.15 11.19
C SER A 79 2.00 22.72 10.75
N GLU A 80 2.95 21.80 10.92
CA GLU A 80 2.70 20.36 10.70
C GLU A 80 1.51 19.86 11.53
N HIS A 81 1.39 20.34 12.77
CA HIS A 81 0.28 20.01 13.66
C HIS A 81 -1.06 20.44 13.09
N ASP A 82 -1.17 21.69 12.60
CA ASP A 82 -2.41 22.20 12.03
C ASP A 82 -2.77 21.44 10.73
N ALA A 83 -1.77 21.11 9.90
CA ALA A 83 -1.98 20.29 8.72
C ALA A 83 -2.56 18.91 9.08
N VAL A 84 -2.04 18.25 10.12
CA VAL A 84 -2.58 16.98 10.62
C VAL A 84 -4.02 17.14 11.10
N VAL A 85 -4.34 18.20 11.85
CA VAL A 85 -5.71 18.47 12.31
C VAL A 85 -6.67 18.63 11.13
N PHE A 86 -6.32 19.43 10.12
CA PHE A 86 -7.15 19.60 8.92
C PHE A 86 -7.35 18.29 8.14
N LEU A 87 -6.31 17.44 8.06
CA LEU A 87 -6.41 16.13 7.42
C LEU A 87 -7.34 15.19 8.18
N LEU A 88 -7.23 15.14 9.52
CA LEU A 88 -8.10 14.33 10.37
C LEU A 88 -9.56 14.74 10.22
N GLU A 89 -9.85 16.05 10.31
CA GLU A 89 -11.21 16.58 10.13
C GLU A 89 -11.78 16.37 8.72
N ALA A 90 -10.91 16.19 7.75
CA ALA A 90 -11.25 15.91 6.36
C ALA A 90 -11.29 14.42 6.02
N ASN A 91 -11.06 13.51 6.99
CA ASN A 91 -10.91 12.07 6.72
C ASN A 91 -9.83 11.79 5.65
N ALA A 92 -8.66 12.43 5.79
CA ALA A 92 -7.54 12.40 4.84
C ALA A 92 -7.86 12.88 3.42
N ASN A 93 -9.04 13.48 3.19
CA ASN A 93 -9.42 14.05 1.90
C ASN A 93 -8.66 15.36 1.65
N LEU A 94 -7.70 15.32 0.74
CA LEU A 94 -6.82 16.45 0.46
C LEU A 94 -7.58 17.71 0.00
N HIS A 95 -8.54 17.57 -0.91
CA HIS A 95 -9.33 18.71 -1.40
C HIS A 95 -10.20 19.33 -0.29
N ALA A 96 -10.77 18.48 0.57
CA ALA A 96 -11.59 18.93 1.67
C ALA A 96 -10.74 19.54 2.81
N ALA A 97 -9.50 19.10 3.00
CA ALA A 97 -8.55 19.71 3.93
C ALA A 97 -8.07 21.08 3.44
N VAL A 98 -7.72 21.20 2.15
CA VAL A 98 -7.39 22.50 1.51
C VAL A 98 -8.55 23.48 1.66
N SER A 99 -9.78 23.04 1.40
CA SER A 99 -10.97 23.90 1.52
C SER A 99 -11.21 24.38 2.95
N ARG A 100 -10.93 23.54 3.96
CA ARG A 100 -11.03 23.90 5.38
C ARG A 100 -9.97 24.92 5.78
N ALA A 101 -8.71 24.67 5.45
CA ALA A 101 -7.62 25.61 5.74
C ALA A 101 -7.89 27.01 5.14
N GLN A 102 -8.41 27.08 3.90
CA GLN A 102 -8.84 28.35 3.31
C GLN A 102 -10.01 28.99 4.05
N GLY A 103 -10.98 28.19 4.50
CA GLY A 103 -12.12 28.64 5.30
C GLY A 103 -11.70 29.28 6.63
N ASP A 104 -10.62 28.78 7.22
CA ASP A 104 -10.02 29.27 8.47
C ASP A 104 -9.08 30.47 8.26
N GLY A 105 -8.94 30.94 7.02
CA GLY A 105 -8.21 32.16 6.67
C GLY A 105 -6.74 31.94 6.28
N HIS A 106 -6.29 30.69 6.13
CA HIS A 106 -4.97 30.40 5.61
C HIS A 106 -4.90 30.68 4.10
N ASP A 107 -3.85 31.37 3.68
CA ASP A 107 -3.64 31.72 2.27
C ASP A 107 -2.89 30.59 1.56
N PRO A 108 -3.47 29.96 0.54
CA PRO A 108 -2.78 28.93 -0.20
C PRO A 108 -1.82 29.59 -1.20
N SER A 109 -0.71 30.12 -0.70
CA SER A 109 0.27 30.86 -1.50
C SER A 109 1.31 29.96 -2.19
N GLY A 110 1.45 28.71 -1.75
CA GLY A 110 2.42 27.75 -2.33
C GLY A 110 1.96 27.17 -3.66
N SER A 111 2.89 26.83 -4.56
CA SER A 111 2.55 26.24 -5.87
C SER A 111 1.94 24.84 -5.71
N LEU A 112 0.97 24.52 -6.57
CA LEU A 112 0.38 23.18 -6.62
C LEU A 112 1.41 22.14 -7.09
N GLU A 113 2.24 22.49 -8.08
CA GLU A 113 3.33 21.65 -8.57
C GLU A 113 4.39 21.40 -7.48
N GLU A 114 4.73 22.43 -6.70
CA GLU A 114 5.65 22.29 -5.55
C GLU A 114 5.05 21.40 -4.47
N ALA A 115 3.77 21.59 -4.12
CA ALA A 115 3.08 20.75 -3.14
C ALA A 115 3.04 19.28 -3.55
N TYR A 116 2.76 18.97 -4.83
CA TYR A 116 2.84 17.59 -5.32
C TYR A 116 4.26 17.04 -5.30
N ARG A 117 5.27 17.86 -5.60
CA ARG A 117 6.67 17.44 -5.58
C ARG A 117 7.10 17.07 -4.16
N ASP A 118 6.81 17.93 -3.20
CA ASP A 118 7.19 17.72 -1.80
C ASP A 118 6.44 16.53 -1.20
N ALA A 119 5.15 16.38 -1.53
CA ALA A 119 4.37 15.20 -1.17
C ALA A 119 5.00 13.91 -1.72
N ALA A 120 5.37 13.90 -3.00
CA ALA A 120 5.98 12.75 -3.65
C ALA A 120 7.37 12.41 -3.06
N LEU A 121 8.16 13.41 -2.71
CA LEU A 121 9.45 13.22 -2.05
C LEU A 121 9.29 12.67 -0.64
N ALA A 122 8.39 13.25 0.15
CA ALA A 122 8.09 12.79 1.52
C ALA A 122 7.55 11.35 1.53
N ALA A 123 6.72 11.01 0.53
CA ALA A 123 6.18 9.67 0.34
C ALA A 123 7.18 8.68 -0.27
N TRP A 124 8.41 9.08 -0.60
CA TRP A 124 9.39 8.21 -1.28
C TRP A 124 8.87 7.63 -2.60
N HIS A 125 8.13 8.43 -3.37
CA HIS A 125 7.68 8.04 -4.70
C HIS A 125 8.91 7.75 -5.61
N PRO A 126 8.92 6.65 -6.40
CA PRO A 126 10.06 6.28 -7.24
C PRO A 126 10.47 7.39 -8.22
N ASP A 127 9.48 8.03 -8.85
CA ASP A 127 9.66 9.18 -9.74
C ASP A 127 8.74 10.35 -9.36
N PRO A 128 9.18 11.25 -8.46
CA PRO A 128 8.39 12.41 -8.02
C PRO A 128 7.97 13.35 -9.16
N GLU A 129 8.84 13.55 -10.16
CA GLU A 129 8.55 14.46 -11.27
C GLU A 129 7.50 13.88 -12.21
N ALA A 130 7.48 12.56 -12.40
CA ALA A 130 6.40 11.89 -13.11
C ALA A 130 5.06 12.07 -12.39
N LEU A 131 5.03 11.94 -11.06
CA LEU A 131 3.81 12.12 -10.26
C LEU A 131 3.30 13.57 -10.34
N VAL A 132 4.20 14.56 -10.28
CA VAL A 132 3.84 15.99 -10.44
C VAL A 132 3.19 16.21 -11.80
N LYS A 133 3.83 15.77 -12.89
CA LYS A 133 3.27 15.90 -14.26
C LYS A 133 1.90 15.25 -14.38
N PHE A 134 1.72 14.08 -13.77
CA PHE A 134 0.46 13.36 -13.77
C PHE A 134 -0.63 14.10 -12.98
N GLY A 135 -0.34 14.46 -11.73
CA GLY A 135 -1.29 15.08 -10.80
C GLY A 135 -1.79 16.45 -11.24
N VAL A 136 -1.00 17.22 -12.01
CA VAL A 136 -1.43 18.52 -12.57
C VAL A 136 -1.98 18.44 -14.00
N SER A 137 -1.98 17.25 -14.61
CA SER A 137 -2.51 17.07 -15.96
C SER A 137 -4.05 16.97 -15.98
N THR A 138 -4.64 17.00 -17.18
CA THR A 138 -6.08 16.77 -17.36
C THR A 138 -6.44 15.29 -17.46
N VAL A 139 -5.46 14.38 -17.51
CA VAL A 139 -5.68 12.93 -17.69
C VAL A 139 -6.54 12.32 -16.57
N PRO A 140 -6.34 12.65 -15.27
CA PRO A 140 -7.17 12.14 -14.18
C PRO A 140 -8.67 12.42 -14.36
N SER A 141 -9.01 13.58 -14.95
CA SER A 141 -10.42 13.95 -15.19
C SER A 141 -11.12 13.01 -16.17
N SER A 142 -10.37 12.38 -17.09
CA SER A 142 -10.92 11.46 -18.10
C SER A 142 -11.33 10.11 -17.52
N VAL A 143 -10.77 9.72 -16.38
CA VAL A 143 -11.00 8.41 -15.75
C VAL A 143 -11.96 8.46 -14.55
N LEU A 144 -12.39 9.67 -14.15
CA LEU A 144 -13.38 9.87 -13.08
C LEU A 144 -14.64 8.99 -13.21
N PRO A 145 -15.23 8.78 -14.40
CA PRO A 145 -16.45 7.97 -14.51
C PRO A 145 -16.28 6.51 -14.05
N PHE A 146 -15.06 5.95 -14.18
CA PHE A 146 -14.77 4.59 -13.75
C PHE A 146 -14.54 4.51 -12.23
N LEU A 147 -13.92 5.54 -11.65
CA LEU A 147 -13.58 5.58 -10.22
C LEU A 147 -14.76 5.99 -9.34
N ARG A 148 -15.70 6.78 -9.87
CA ARG A 148 -16.92 7.23 -9.16
C ARG A 148 -18.00 6.15 -8.99
N ALA A 149 -17.73 4.91 -9.40
CA ALA A 149 -18.73 3.85 -9.43
C ALA A 149 -19.32 3.50 -8.05
N GLY A 150 -18.70 3.89 -6.93
CA GLY A 150 -19.27 3.82 -5.57
C GLY A 150 -19.56 2.40 -5.08
N ASP A 151 -19.00 2.02 -3.93
CA ASP A 151 -19.19 0.74 -3.21
C ASP A 151 -18.94 -0.59 -3.99
N CYS A 152 -18.77 -0.53 -5.31
CA CYS A 152 -18.53 -1.66 -6.18
C CYS A 152 -17.05 -1.74 -6.55
N PRO A 153 -16.40 -2.91 -6.39
CA PRO A 153 -15.04 -3.12 -6.87
C PRO A 153 -14.93 -2.85 -8.37
N LEU A 154 -13.82 -2.24 -8.80
CA LEU A 154 -13.51 -2.07 -10.22
C LEU A 154 -13.48 -3.44 -10.92
N SER A 155 -14.15 -3.54 -12.06
CA SER A 155 -14.07 -4.72 -12.90
C SER A 155 -12.73 -4.77 -13.65
N ALA A 156 -12.42 -5.94 -14.21
CA ALA A 156 -11.23 -6.08 -15.06
C ALA A 156 -11.28 -5.13 -16.26
N GLU A 157 -12.48 -4.98 -16.82
CA GLU A 157 -12.78 -4.14 -17.96
C GLU A 157 -12.63 -2.64 -17.61
N ASP A 158 -12.99 -2.24 -16.38
CA ASP A 158 -12.77 -0.86 -15.90
C ASP A 158 -11.27 -0.57 -15.76
N VAL A 159 -10.49 -1.50 -15.20
CA VAL A 159 -9.04 -1.34 -15.04
C VAL A 159 -8.34 -1.24 -16.40
N GLU A 160 -8.74 -2.08 -17.37
CA GLU A 160 -8.22 -2.01 -18.74
C GLU A 160 -8.58 -0.69 -19.42
N ALA A 161 -9.81 -0.19 -19.25
CA ALA A 161 -10.23 1.09 -19.79
C ALA A 161 -9.43 2.25 -19.17
N ILE A 162 -9.30 2.27 -17.84
CA ILE A 162 -8.49 3.28 -17.13
C ILE A 162 -7.04 3.24 -17.65
N SER A 163 -6.44 2.05 -17.75
CA SER A 163 -5.07 1.88 -18.27
C SER A 163 -4.92 2.47 -19.67
N ALA A 164 -5.87 2.19 -20.58
CA ALA A 164 -5.85 2.73 -21.94
C ALA A 164 -5.92 4.28 -21.99
N PHE A 165 -6.59 4.93 -21.03
CA PHE A 165 -6.58 6.39 -20.91
C PHE A 165 -5.26 6.94 -20.35
N LEU A 166 -4.55 6.14 -19.56
CA LEU A 166 -3.29 6.51 -18.90
C LEU A 166 -2.06 6.19 -19.75
N GLU A 167 -2.19 5.37 -20.79
CA GLU A 167 -1.10 5.03 -21.70
C GLU A 167 -0.48 6.30 -22.32
N PRO A 168 0.85 6.45 -22.26
CA PRO A 168 1.53 7.53 -22.97
C PRO A 168 1.27 7.41 -24.48
N PRO A 169 1.18 8.52 -25.24
CA PRO A 169 1.05 8.46 -26.68
C PRO A 169 2.17 7.58 -27.29
N LEU A 170 1.78 6.61 -28.13
CA LEU A 170 2.68 5.71 -28.86
C LEU A 170 3.87 6.49 -29.44
N GLY A 171 5.08 6.21 -28.94
CA GLY A 171 6.33 6.79 -29.43
C GLY A 171 7.07 7.75 -28.49
N SER A 172 6.65 7.93 -27.23
CA SER A 172 7.43 8.70 -26.25
C SER A 172 7.87 7.86 -25.04
N PRO A 173 9.02 7.14 -25.13
CA PRO A 173 9.61 6.40 -24.01
C PRO A 173 10.13 7.31 -22.86
N SER A 174 9.75 8.59 -22.82
CA SER A 174 10.42 9.63 -22.05
C SER A 174 9.56 10.84 -21.66
N SER A 175 8.25 10.85 -21.89
CA SER A 175 7.45 12.03 -21.49
C SER A 175 7.39 12.19 -19.96
N TRP A 176 7.29 11.06 -19.24
CA TRP A 176 7.15 11.05 -17.78
C TRP A 176 8.44 10.72 -17.02
N SER A 177 9.38 9.95 -17.57
CA SER A 177 10.64 9.59 -16.91
C SER A 177 11.74 10.67 -17.04
N CYS A 178 12.50 10.85 -15.97
CA CYS A 178 13.79 11.54 -16.04
C CYS A 178 14.85 10.61 -16.67
N LEU A 179 15.71 11.15 -17.55
CA LEU A 179 16.73 10.47 -18.38
C LEU A 179 17.86 9.74 -17.61
N ALA A 180 17.69 9.42 -16.32
CA ALA A 180 18.70 8.74 -15.54
C ALA A 180 18.88 7.30 -16.05
N LYS A 181 20.11 6.96 -16.47
CA LYS A 181 20.44 5.58 -16.83
C LYS A 181 20.39 4.72 -15.55
N PRO A 182 19.81 3.50 -15.62
CA PRO A 182 19.74 2.62 -14.46
C PRO A 182 21.15 2.29 -13.98
N GLU A 183 21.41 2.57 -12.69
CA GLU A 183 22.59 2.08 -12.01
C GLU A 183 22.40 0.58 -11.76
N LYS A 184 23.31 -0.24 -12.29
CA LYS A 184 23.23 -1.69 -12.07
C LYS A 184 23.60 -1.98 -10.63
N LEU A 185 22.78 -2.79 -9.97
CA LEU A 185 23.15 -3.40 -8.69
C LEU A 185 24.51 -4.09 -8.83
N SER A 186 25.34 -4.01 -7.79
CA SER A 186 26.57 -4.82 -7.76
C SER A 186 26.21 -6.33 -7.76
N PRO A 187 27.08 -7.23 -8.25
CA PRO A 187 26.78 -8.67 -8.31
C PRO A 187 26.34 -9.25 -6.96
N MET A 188 27.03 -8.89 -5.87
CA MET A 188 26.68 -9.33 -4.51
C MET A 188 25.29 -8.85 -4.08
N VAL A 189 24.92 -7.62 -4.45
CA VAL A 189 23.61 -7.06 -4.12
C VAL A 189 22.51 -7.69 -4.97
N CYS A 190 22.79 -8.00 -6.25
CA CYS A 190 21.86 -8.78 -7.08
C CYS A 190 21.55 -10.12 -6.41
N ASP A 191 22.57 -10.84 -5.95
CA ASP A 191 22.38 -12.14 -5.29
C ASP A 191 21.53 -12.01 -4.01
N MET A 192 21.67 -10.93 -3.25
CA MET A 192 20.84 -10.67 -2.05
C MET A 192 19.39 -10.36 -2.41
N VAL A 193 19.14 -9.50 -3.41
CA VAL A 193 17.79 -9.19 -3.88
C VAL A 193 17.08 -10.45 -4.37
N THR A 194 17.77 -11.27 -5.18
CA THR A 194 17.27 -12.56 -5.65
C THR A 194 16.94 -13.48 -4.47
N LEU A 195 17.82 -13.58 -3.47
CA LEU A 195 17.56 -14.39 -2.28
C LEU A 195 16.31 -13.93 -1.51
N HIS A 196 16.09 -12.61 -1.37
CA HIS A 196 14.88 -12.09 -0.71
C HIS A 196 13.61 -12.38 -1.53
N GLN A 197 13.68 -12.27 -2.86
CA GLN A 197 12.58 -12.66 -3.75
C GLN A 197 12.25 -14.15 -3.64
N GLU A 198 13.27 -15.02 -3.62
CA GLU A 198 13.11 -16.47 -3.42
C GLU A 198 12.51 -16.80 -2.04
N ASN A 199 12.98 -16.13 -0.98
CA ASN A 199 12.43 -16.29 0.36
C ASN A 199 10.95 -15.86 0.42
N PHE A 200 10.59 -14.74 -0.19
CA PHE A 200 9.21 -14.28 -0.26
C PHE A 200 8.31 -15.27 -1.00
N GLU A 201 8.79 -15.85 -2.11
CA GLU A 201 8.03 -16.88 -2.84
C GLU A 201 7.85 -18.16 -2.01
N ASN A 202 8.86 -18.57 -1.24
CA ASN A 202 8.74 -19.69 -0.32
C ASN A 202 7.70 -19.42 0.78
N ASP A 203 7.75 -18.24 1.39
CA ASP A 203 6.78 -17.80 2.39
C ASP A 203 5.36 -17.78 1.80
N ARG A 204 5.20 -17.20 0.61
CA ARG A 204 3.92 -17.15 -0.11
C ARG A 204 3.36 -18.55 -0.33
N PHE A 205 4.19 -19.50 -0.76
CA PHE A 205 3.78 -20.89 -0.95
C PHE A 205 3.30 -21.53 0.36
N ILE A 206 4.03 -21.31 1.46
CA ILE A 206 3.70 -21.83 2.78
C ILE A 206 2.37 -21.26 3.29
N PHE A 207 2.23 -19.93 3.32
CA PHE A 207 1.04 -19.26 3.85
C PHE A 207 -0.20 -19.53 3.00
N ARG A 208 -0.07 -19.58 1.66
CA ARG A 208 -1.15 -20.02 0.78
C ARG A 208 -1.62 -21.43 1.11
N GLY A 209 -0.68 -22.35 1.38
CA GLY A 209 -0.98 -23.72 1.81
C GLY A 209 -1.77 -23.76 3.13
N LEU A 210 -1.33 -22.99 4.12
CA LEU A 210 -1.98 -22.87 5.43
C LEU A 210 -3.40 -22.33 5.32
N VAL A 211 -3.59 -21.21 4.60
CA VAL A 211 -4.90 -20.58 4.41
C VAL A 211 -5.86 -21.53 3.68
N LYS A 212 -5.40 -22.23 2.64
CA LYS A 212 -6.23 -23.23 1.95
C LYS A 212 -6.62 -24.40 2.85
N ALA A 213 -5.75 -24.83 3.76
CA ALA A 213 -6.09 -25.85 4.75
C ALA A 213 -7.13 -25.32 5.75
N ALA A 214 -6.93 -24.12 6.27
CA ALA A 214 -7.83 -23.45 7.19
C ALA A 214 -9.24 -23.24 6.61
N LEU A 215 -9.35 -22.87 5.34
CA LEU A 215 -10.64 -22.71 4.66
C LEU A 215 -11.40 -24.03 4.52
N ARG A 216 -10.72 -25.14 4.21
CA ARG A 216 -11.35 -26.47 4.17
C ARG A 216 -11.86 -26.87 5.54
N GLU A 217 -11.03 -26.73 6.56
CA GLU A 217 -11.38 -27.06 7.94
C GLU A 217 -12.54 -26.18 8.46
N PHE A 218 -12.53 -24.89 8.14
CA PHE A 218 -13.62 -23.97 8.45
C PHE A 218 -14.94 -24.42 7.81
N THR A 219 -14.90 -24.80 6.54
CA THR A 219 -16.09 -25.30 5.79
C THR A 219 -16.63 -26.57 6.44
N GLU A 220 -15.76 -27.53 6.76
CA GLU A 220 -16.11 -28.79 7.41
C GLU A 220 -16.72 -28.57 8.80
N LYS A 221 -16.09 -27.72 9.64
CA LYS A 221 -16.55 -27.43 11.02
C LYS A 221 -17.88 -26.67 11.06
N THR A 222 -18.07 -25.72 10.15
CA THR A 222 -19.29 -24.89 10.13
C THR A 222 -20.43 -25.51 9.34
N MET A 223 -20.18 -26.59 8.60
CA MET A 223 -21.07 -27.08 7.54
C MET A 223 -21.51 -25.95 6.58
N GLY A 224 -20.63 -24.98 6.38
CA GLY A 224 -20.85 -23.77 5.60
C GLY A 224 -20.52 -23.94 4.12
N PRO A 225 -20.56 -22.86 3.34
CA PRO A 225 -20.19 -22.91 1.93
C PRO A 225 -18.66 -22.99 1.76
N GLU A 226 -18.22 -23.55 0.63
CA GLU A 226 -16.80 -23.60 0.27
C GLU A 226 -16.30 -22.19 -0.11
N TYR A 227 -15.10 -21.83 0.34
CA TYR A 227 -14.45 -20.56 0.02
C TYR A 227 -13.15 -20.78 -0.77
N GLN A 228 -12.90 -19.89 -1.73
CA GLN A 228 -11.67 -19.79 -2.50
C GLN A 228 -10.89 -18.55 -2.05
N LEU A 229 -9.60 -18.74 -1.72
CA LEU A 229 -8.68 -17.65 -1.42
C LEU A 229 -8.64 -16.63 -2.58
N HIS A 230 -8.75 -15.35 -2.23
CA HIS A 230 -8.56 -14.23 -3.16
C HIS A 230 -7.19 -13.59 -2.97
N VAL A 231 -6.88 -13.07 -1.77
CA VAL A 231 -5.59 -12.45 -1.46
C VAL A 231 -5.29 -12.57 0.04
N ILE A 232 -4.04 -12.84 0.40
CA ILE A 232 -3.53 -12.71 1.76
C ILE A 232 -3.12 -11.25 1.96
N CYS A 233 -3.78 -10.54 2.87
CA CYS A 233 -3.58 -9.11 3.09
C CYS A 233 -2.84 -8.78 4.41
N GLY A 234 -2.43 -9.80 5.16
CA GLY A 234 -1.56 -9.61 6.31
C GLY A 234 -1.04 -10.94 6.83
N VAL A 235 0.24 -10.96 7.18
CA VAL A 235 0.89 -12.07 7.86
C VAL A 235 1.68 -11.50 9.04
N ASN A 236 1.48 -12.07 10.23
CA ASN A 236 2.30 -11.83 11.40
C ASN A 236 2.84 -13.18 11.88
N THR A 237 4.12 -13.43 11.60
CA THR A 237 4.84 -14.67 11.97
C THR A 237 5.47 -14.63 13.35
N ARG A 238 5.38 -13.50 14.06
CA ARG A 238 6.09 -13.24 15.33
C ARG A 238 5.15 -13.23 16.53
N VAL A 239 4.07 -14.03 16.49
CA VAL A 239 3.19 -14.19 17.65
C VAL A 239 3.85 -15.22 18.57
N VAL A 240 4.70 -14.71 19.46
CA VAL A 240 5.39 -15.52 20.45
C VAL A 240 4.53 -15.59 21.70
N ASP A 241 3.81 -16.69 21.89
CA ASP A 241 3.47 -17.14 23.24
C ASP A 241 4.58 -18.10 23.68
N TYR A 242 5.01 -18.04 24.94
CA TYR A 242 6.28 -18.56 25.48
C TYR A 242 6.52 -20.08 25.31
N SER A 243 5.64 -20.80 24.62
CA SER A 243 5.71 -22.24 24.39
C SER A 243 5.53 -22.68 22.93
N HIS A 244 4.88 -21.91 22.05
CA HIS A 244 4.60 -22.31 20.66
C HIS A 244 4.51 -21.07 19.74
N PRO A 245 5.28 -20.97 18.66
CA PRO A 245 5.17 -19.87 17.72
C PRO A 245 3.92 -20.03 16.86
N TYR A 246 3.04 -19.04 16.93
CA TYR A 246 1.86 -18.94 16.07
C TYR A 246 2.12 -17.92 14.96
N CYS A 247 1.40 -18.08 13.86
CA CYS A 247 1.25 -17.05 12.86
C CYS A 247 -0.21 -16.63 12.76
N HIS A 248 -0.43 -15.31 12.64
CA HIS A 248 -1.73 -14.71 12.36
C HIS A 248 -1.76 -14.29 10.91
N ILE A 249 -2.82 -14.66 10.20
CA ILE A 249 -2.96 -14.37 8.77
C ILE A 249 -4.34 -13.80 8.52
N ASN A 250 -4.37 -12.63 7.88
CA ASN A 250 -5.58 -11.98 7.37
C ASN A 250 -5.66 -12.20 5.86
N PHE A 251 -6.81 -12.63 5.37
CA PHE A 251 -6.99 -12.88 3.95
C PHE A 251 -8.43 -12.69 3.52
N TRP A 252 -8.61 -12.27 2.28
CA TRP A 252 -9.92 -12.19 1.64
C TRP A 252 -10.20 -13.48 0.88
N ALA A 253 -11.43 -13.98 0.98
CA ALA A 253 -11.87 -15.15 0.23
C ALA A 253 -13.27 -14.93 -0.36
N ARG A 254 -13.52 -15.60 -1.48
CA ARG A 254 -14.80 -15.59 -2.19
C ARG A 254 -15.50 -16.94 -2.02
N GLN A 255 -16.82 -16.92 -1.85
CA GLN A 255 -17.61 -18.15 -1.83
C GLN A 255 -17.60 -18.84 -3.22
N ARG A 256 -17.42 -20.16 -3.25
CA ARG A 256 -17.33 -20.94 -4.50
C ARG A 256 -18.71 -21.22 -5.08
N GLY A 257 -18.87 -21.05 -6.40
CA GLY A 257 -20.00 -21.60 -7.15
C GLY A 257 -21.31 -20.79 -7.16
N SER A 258 -21.34 -19.53 -6.71
CA SER A 258 -22.57 -18.72 -6.77
C SER A 258 -22.53 -17.64 -7.87
N PRO A 259 -23.57 -17.55 -8.74
CA PRO A 259 -23.70 -16.51 -9.75
C PRO A 259 -24.39 -15.22 -9.24
N SER A 260 -24.73 -15.13 -7.95
CA SER A 260 -25.44 -13.99 -7.34
C SER A 260 -24.46 -12.95 -6.76
N ALA A 261 -24.62 -11.68 -7.13
CA ALA A 261 -23.71 -10.58 -6.76
C ALA A 261 -23.49 -10.42 -5.23
N ALA A 262 -24.53 -10.62 -4.41
CA ALA A 262 -24.43 -10.50 -2.94
C ALA A 262 -23.65 -11.66 -2.29
N GLU A 263 -23.66 -12.85 -2.89
CA GLU A 263 -22.91 -14.03 -2.45
C GLU A 263 -21.51 -14.12 -3.11
N THR A 264 -21.20 -13.20 -4.02
CA THR A 264 -19.90 -13.05 -4.68
C THR A 264 -18.97 -12.09 -3.92
N ALA A 265 -19.48 -11.44 -2.86
CA ALA A 265 -18.74 -10.50 -2.03
C ALA A 265 -17.56 -11.20 -1.35
N LEU A 266 -16.42 -10.50 -1.31
CA LEU A 266 -15.25 -10.96 -0.57
C LEU A 266 -15.55 -10.90 0.93
N LYS A 267 -15.19 -11.95 1.65
CA LYS A 267 -15.21 -11.98 3.11
C LYS A 267 -13.79 -11.94 3.64
N LEU A 268 -13.56 -11.12 4.64
CA LEU A 268 -12.31 -11.08 5.37
C LEU A 268 -12.29 -12.25 6.35
N PHE A 269 -11.20 -12.99 6.36
CA PHE A 269 -10.95 -14.06 7.31
C PHE A 269 -9.69 -13.76 8.10
N PHE A 270 -9.71 -14.21 9.35
CA PHE A 270 -8.56 -14.31 10.22
C PHE A 270 -8.27 -15.78 10.48
N VAL A 271 -6.99 -16.17 10.45
CA VAL A 271 -6.55 -17.48 10.89
C VAL A 271 -5.33 -17.39 11.80
N GLU A 272 -5.34 -18.20 12.84
CA GLU A 272 -4.21 -18.49 13.70
C GLU A 272 -3.72 -19.92 13.43
N CYS A 273 -2.46 -20.09 13.03
CA CYS A 273 -1.86 -21.38 12.72
C CYS A 273 -0.56 -21.58 13.52
N GLY A 274 -0.31 -22.81 13.98
CA GLY A 274 1.00 -23.17 14.52
C GLY A 274 2.05 -23.22 13.41
N TYR A 275 3.17 -22.50 13.57
CA TYR A 275 4.19 -22.38 12.51
C TYR A 275 5.00 -23.68 12.31
N TYR A 276 5.19 -24.49 13.36
CA TYR A 276 5.96 -25.74 13.33
C TYR A 276 5.12 -27.01 13.54
N ASP A 277 3.80 -26.92 13.53
CA ASP A 277 2.98 -28.12 13.67
C ASP A 277 3.10 -28.98 12.40
N GLU A 278 3.59 -30.20 12.51
CA GLU A 278 3.72 -31.15 11.38
C GLU A 278 2.37 -31.38 10.69
N ASP A 279 1.28 -31.24 11.45
CA ASP A 279 -0.10 -31.34 10.96
C ASP A 279 -0.61 -30.06 10.28
N LYS A 280 0.10 -28.93 10.40
CA LYS A 280 -0.26 -27.61 9.84
C LYS A 280 -1.72 -27.23 10.07
N LYS A 281 -2.27 -27.56 11.24
CA LYS A 281 -3.68 -27.32 11.57
C LYS A 281 -3.91 -25.86 11.93
N ALA A 282 -5.01 -25.30 11.43
CA ALA A 282 -5.47 -24.00 11.87
C ALA A 282 -6.01 -24.15 13.30
N VAL A 283 -5.43 -23.43 14.25
CA VAL A 283 -5.91 -23.38 15.63
C VAL A 283 -7.28 -22.71 15.65
N ARG A 284 -7.41 -21.63 14.88
CA ARG A 284 -8.63 -20.84 14.75
C ARG A 284 -8.75 -20.27 13.36
N CYS A 285 -9.94 -20.31 12.78
CA CYS A 285 -10.28 -19.65 11.52
C CYS A 285 -11.68 -19.04 11.68
N CYS A 286 -11.85 -17.75 11.37
CA CYS A 286 -13.13 -17.08 11.47
C CYS A 286 -13.29 -15.97 10.43
N VAL A 287 -14.55 -15.68 10.08
CA VAL A 287 -14.90 -14.50 9.29
C VAL A 287 -14.80 -13.28 10.21
N VAL A 288 -14.14 -12.24 9.73
CA VAL A 288 -14.02 -10.93 10.38
C VAL A 288 -15.05 -10.01 9.75
N ASP A 289 -15.86 -9.35 10.58
CA ASP A 289 -16.74 -8.29 10.16
C ASP A 289 -16.13 -6.93 10.52
N PRO A 290 -15.51 -6.22 9.56
CA PRO A 290 -14.86 -4.94 9.82
C PRO A 290 -15.84 -3.83 10.25
N SER A 291 -17.15 -4.00 10.03
CA SER A 291 -18.17 -3.03 10.45
C SER A 291 -18.56 -3.15 11.93
N THR A 292 -18.15 -4.25 12.58
CA THR A 292 -18.45 -4.50 13.99
C THR A 292 -17.31 -4.12 14.93
N ASP A 293 -16.22 -3.57 14.40
CA ASP A 293 -15.09 -3.08 15.19
C ASP A 293 -15.43 -1.70 15.76
N ALA A 294 -16.38 -1.69 16.70
CA ALA A 294 -16.79 -0.50 17.45
C ALA A 294 -15.59 0.19 18.10
N ASP A 295 -14.55 -0.57 18.46
CA ASP A 295 -13.32 -0.05 19.05
C ASP A 295 -12.55 0.84 18.06
N PHE A 296 -12.57 0.54 16.76
CA PHE A 296 -11.88 1.34 15.75
C PHE A 296 -12.60 2.66 15.47
N GLU A 297 -13.93 2.62 15.35
CA GLU A 297 -14.75 3.82 15.15
C GLU A 297 -14.77 4.70 16.42
N GLU A 298 -14.85 4.09 17.61
CA GLU A 298 -14.71 4.78 18.88
C GLU A 298 -13.32 5.38 19.06
N MET A 299 -12.25 4.66 18.71
CA MET A 299 -10.88 5.16 18.77
C MET A 299 -10.64 6.31 17.80
N ALA A 300 -11.08 6.19 16.54
CA ALA A 300 -11.00 7.26 15.54
C ALA A 300 -11.82 8.50 15.94
N CYS A 301 -12.92 8.31 16.69
CA CYS A 301 -13.73 9.40 17.24
C CYS A 301 -13.23 9.91 18.61
N GLY A 302 -12.06 9.47 19.10
CA GLY A 302 -11.50 9.89 20.39
C GLY A 302 -12.25 9.38 21.63
N ARG A 303 -13.12 8.38 21.46
CA ARG A 303 -13.85 7.68 22.54
C ARG A 303 -13.10 6.43 22.98
N HIS A 304 -11.85 6.58 23.43
CA HIS A 304 -11.05 5.46 23.90
C HIS A 304 -10.44 5.72 25.27
N THR A 305 -10.14 4.66 26.02
CA THR A 305 -9.47 4.75 27.33
C THR A 305 -7.94 4.86 27.21
N VAL A 306 -7.39 4.72 26.01
CA VAL A 306 -5.96 4.83 25.74
C VAL A 306 -5.52 6.28 26.01
N THR A 307 -4.52 6.44 26.87
CA THR A 307 -3.95 7.75 27.19
C THR A 307 -3.17 8.33 26.01
N ASN A 308 -3.01 9.66 25.97
CA ASN A 308 -2.14 10.28 24.97
C ASN A 308 -0.69 9.79 25.11
N GLU A 309 -0.20 9.52 26.34
CA GLU A 309 1.12 8.92 26.53
C GLU A 309 1.22 7.51 25.93
N GLU A 310 0.18 6.69 26.05
CA GLU A 310 0.14 5.35 25.43
C GLU A 310 0.06 5.46 23.90
N LEU A 311 -0.78 6.33 23.35
CA LEU A 311 -0.84 6.58 21.90
C LEU A 311 0.51 7.08 21.35
N ILE A 312 1.14 8.03 22.04
CA ILE A 312 2.47 8.53 21.68
C ILE A 312 3.50 7.40 21.79
N SER A 313 3.46 6.59 22.85
CA SER A 313 4.36 5.43 22.98
C SER A 313 4.17 4.42 21.84
N TYR A 314 2.94 4.15 21.42
CA TYR A 314 2.65 3.29 20.27
C TYR A 314 3.11 3.93 18.95
N GLY A 315 2.90 5.23 18.76
CA GLY A 315 3.38 5.99 17.61
C GLY A 315 4.90 6.07 17.53
N THR A 316 5.58 6.20 18.67
CA THR A 316 7.05 6.22 18.74
C THR A 316 7.65 4.86 18.36
N ASN A 317 6.95 3.75 18.65
CA ASN A 317 7.32 2.41 18.17
C ASN A 317 7.02 2.19 16.68
N ARG A 318 6.20 3.04 16.04
CA ARG A 318 5.87 3.02 14.59
C ARG A 318 6.70 4.02 13.77
N ALA A 319 7.47 4.90 14.41
CA ALA A 319 8.23 5.97 13.75
C ALA A 319 9.38 5.48 12.84
N GLU A 320 9.58 4.17 12.71
CA GLU A 320 10.52 3.62 11.76
C GLU A 320 9.78 3.22 10.47
N HIS A 321 10.32 3.70 9.33
CA HIS A 321 10.21 3.15 7.98
C HIS A 321 9.37 3.90 6.93
N VAL A 322 9.39 5.24 6.87
CA VAL A 322 9.09 5.93 5.59
C VAL A 322 10.04 5.44 4.49
N GLY A 323 11.30 5.20 4.85
CA GLY A 323 12.40 4.84 3.95
C GLY A 323 12.39 3.39 3.43
N TRP A 324 13.57 2.93 3.05
CA TRP A 324 13.80 1.59 2.52
C TRP A 324 13.56 0.52 3.59
N LEU A 325 12.71 -0.46 3.27
CA LEU A 325 12.57 -1.69 4.05
C LEU A 325 13.39 -2.77 3.35
N LYS A 326 14.52 -3.11 3.98
CA LYS A 326 15.34 -4.25 3.56
C LYS A 326 14.47 -5.50 3.47
N GLU A 327 14.76 -6.37 2.51
CA GLU A 327 14.01 -7.59 2.20
C GLU A 327 12.65 -7.32 1.52
N GLU A 328 11.83 -6.38 2.01
CA GLU A 328 10.47 -6.15 1.48
C GLU A 328 10.42 -5.29 0.21
N ASP A 329 11.21 -4.21 0.14
CA ASP A 329 11.31 -3.40 -1.09
C ASP A 329 11.99 -4.16 -2.23
N GLU A 330 12.83 -5.11 -1.85
CA GLU A 330 13.62 -5.93 -2.75
C GLU A 330 12.75 -6.98 -3.44
N VAL A 331 11.67 -7.45 -2.79
CA VAL A 331 10.67 -8.34 -3.43
C VAL A 331 10.13 -7.74 -4.72
N TYR A 332 9.83 -6.44 -4.72
CA TYR A 332 9.25 -5.72 -5.86
C TYR A 332 10.28 -4.84 -6.57
N PHE A 333 11.57 -5.10 -6.38
CA PHE A 333 12.64 -4.38 -7.06
C PHE A 333 12.60 -4.67 -8.55
N ASP A 334 12.56 -3.61 -9.35
CA ASP A 334 12.63 -3.69 -10.79
C ASP A 334 13.86 -2.93 -11.32
N PRO A 335 14.84 -3.61 -11.97
CA PRO A 335 16.07 -2.97 -12.41
C PRO A 335 15.87 -1.91 -13.51
N GLN A 336 14.74 -1.91 -14.21
CA GLN A 336 14.39 -0.92 -15.21
C GLN A 336 13.96 0.42 -14.58
N TRP A 337 13.26 0.38 -13.45
CA TRP A 337 12.58 1.55 -12.89
C TRP A 337 13.09 1.99 -11.51
N ASP A 338 13.66 1.08 -10.72
CA ASP A 338 13.96 1.30 -9.31
C ASP A 338 15.41 1.79 -9.08
N PHE A 339 15.90 2.70 -9.94
CA PHE A 339 17.30 3.15 -9.93
C PHE A 339 17.73 3.86 -8.62
N LYS A 340 16.85 4.68 -8.02
CA LYS A 340 17.13 5.32 -6.71
C LYS A 340 17.23 4.29 -5.60
N LEU A 341 16.38 3.28 -5.64
CA LEU A 341 16.41 2.18 -4.68
C LEU A 341 17.70 1.36 -4.88
N ALA A 342 18.13 1.11 -6.12
CA ALA A 342 19.42 0.46 -6.41
C ALA A 342 20.61 1.22 -5.79
N GLU A 343 20.64 2.55 -5.92
CA GLU A 343 21.67 3.40 -5.30
C GLU A 343 21.65 3.28 -3.76
N VAL A 344 20.45 3.29 -3.14
CA VAL A 344 20.27 3.12 -1.69
C VAL A 344 20.77 1.75 -1.22
N ILE A 345 20.41 0.66 -1.91
CA ILE A 345 20.81 -0.69 -1.54
C ILE A 345 22.33 -0.86 -1.69
N ASN A 346 22.91 -0.40 -2.81
CA ASN A 346 24.36 -0.44 -3.03
C ASN A 346 25.11 0.30 -1.91
N LYS A 347 24.70 1.54 -1.58
CA LYS A 347 25.31 2.35 -0.52
C LYS A 347 25.19 1.72 0.86
N ALA A 348 24.03 1.15 1.19
CA ALA A 348 23.82 0.50 2.47
C ALA A 348 24.75 -0.71 2.65
N ASN A 349 24.91 -1.52 1.60
CA ASN A 349 25.78 -2.69 1.62
C ASN A 349 27.27 -2.31 1.72
N GLU A 350 27.71 -1.25 1.01
CA GLU A 350 29.08 -0.72 1.12
C GLU A 350 29.42 -0.27 2.55
N LYS A 351 28.46 0.33 3.25
CA LYS A 351 28.61 0.79 4.63
C LYS A 351 28.46 -0.32 5.67
N LYS A 352 28.12 -1.56 5.27
CA LYS A 352 27.65 -2.64 6.16
C LYS A 352 26.54 -2.19 7.10
N ASP A 353 25.72 -1.24 6.64
CA ASP A 353 24.66 -0.68 7.45
C ASP A 353 23.48 -1.66 7.47
N VAL A 354 23.17 -2.19 8.65
CA VAL A 354 22.16 -3.24 8.82
C VAL A 354 20.74 -2.65 8.84
N ASN A 355 20.61 -1.35 9.14
CA ASN A 355 19.36 -0.60 9.16
C ASN A 355 19.66 0.88 8.80
N PRO A 356 19.78 1.23 7.50
CA PRO A 356 19.88 2.62 7.13
C PRO A 356 18.50 3.27 7.32
N VAL A 357 18.26 3.82 8.51
CA VAL A 357 17.14 4.72 8.74
C VAL A 357 17.46 6.01 7.98
N TYR A 358 17.09 6.06 6.70
CA TYR A 358 16.94 7.34 6.02
C TYR A 358 15.67 7.98 6.56
N THR A 359 15.78 8.58 7.74
CA THR A 359 14.78 9.54 8.21
C THR A 359 14.72 10.64 7.16
N ALA A 360 13.64 10.69 6.37
CA ALA A 360 13.15 11.99 5.98
C ALA A 360 12.89 12.69 7.30
N SER A 361 13.75 13.64 7.67
CA SER A 361 13.41 14.55 8.74
C SER A 361 12.16 15.25 8.25
N ILE A 362 11.00 14.83 8.77
CA ILE A 362 9.80 15.64 8.71
C ILE A 362 10.23 16.94 9.40
N ARG A 363 10.21 18.01 8.62
CA ARG A 363 10.77 19.30 9.02
C ARG A 363 9.68 20.19 9.55
#